data_AF-A0A2D4PIP1-F1
#
_entry.id   AF-A0A2D4PIP1-F1
#
_cell.length_a   1.000
_cell.length_b   1.000
_cell.length_c   1.000
_cell.angle_alpha   90.00
_cell.angle_beta   90.00
_cell.angle_gamma   90.00
#
_symmetry.space_group_name_H-M   'P 1'
#
loop_
_entity.id
_entity.type
_entity.pdbx_description
1 polymer ?
#
loop_
_entity_poly.entity_id
_entity_poly.type
_entity_poly.pdbx_seq_one_letter_code
_entity_poly.pdbx_strand_id
1 'polypeptide(L)'
;SGRKGAGLTATHRADMQQQLMKIIDEMGKASAKAQNLPTPITSASRMQTNRHVLYILKDSEAKMTGKGIIIGFLKVGYKKLFVLDRQGAHNEVEPLCVLDFYIHESLQRHGYGRELFHYMLQRERVEPYQLAIDRPSEKLLCFLRKHYSLSDTIPQVNNFVIFQGFFSHQHAPARKLPPKHSEGDIKPYSLSDREFLKEETEPPWPFNQSQALIRSS
;
A
#
# COMPACT_ATOMS: atom_id res chain seq x y z
N SER A 1 -33.04 -21.45 -33.77
CA SER A 1 -32.51 -20.10 -33.56
C SER A 1 -32.14 -19.89 -32.10
N GLY A 2 -30.85 -19.82 -31.73
CA GLY A 2 -30.49 -19.73 -30.30
C GLY A 2 -29.03 -19.43 -29.94
N ARG A 3 -28.24 -18.77 -30.80
CA ARG A 3 -26.83 -18.45 -30.50
C ARG A 3 -26.41 -16.98 -30.65
N LYS A 4 -27.33 -16.06 -31.01
CA LYS A 4 -26.97 -14.65 -31.26
C LYS A 4 -26.94 -13.75 -30.02
N GLY A 5 -27.45 -14.19 -28.86
CA GLY A 5 -27.57 -13.34 -27.65
C GLY A 5 -26.33 -13.27 -26.73
N ALA A 6 -25.56 -14.36 -26.61
CA ALA A 6 -24.46 -14.42 -25.65
C ALA A 6 -23.18 -13.68 -26.08
N GLY A 7 -22.96 -13.52 -27.39
CA GLY A 7 -21.80 -12.82 -27.94
C GLY A 7 -21.86 -11.31 -27.71
N LEU A 8 -23.03 -10.69 -27.92
CA LEU A 8 -23.24 -9.24 -27.75
C LEU A 8 -23.02 -8.78 -26.30
N THR A 9 -23.43 -9.60 -25.31
CA THR A 9 -23.27 -9.29 -23.88
C THR A 9 -21.83 -9.40 -23.41
N ALA A 10 -21.06 -10.34 -23.98
CA ALA A 10 -19.65 -10.52 -23.65
C ALA A 10 -18.78 -9.39 -24.21
N THR A 11 -19.04 -8.97 -25.46
CA THR A 11 -18.38 -7.82 -26.09
C THR A 11 -18.65 -6.53 -25.34
N HIS A 12 -19.92 -6.26 -25.00
CA HIS A 12 -20.29 -5.07 -24.22
C HIS A 12 -19.62 -5.02 -22.84
N ARG A 13 -19.47 -6.17 -22.16
CA ARG A 13 -18.75 -6.25 -20.88
C ARG A 13 -17.26 -5.95 -21.03
N ALA A 14 -16.63 -6.46 -22.09
CA ALA A 14 -15.23 -6.17 -22.38
C ALA A 14 -15.01 -4.68 -22.66
N ASP A 15 -15.90 -4.05 -23.43
CA ASP A 15 -15.83 -2.62 -23.74
C ASP A 15 -15.98 -1.76 -22.47
N MET A 16 -16.93 -2.08 -21.59
CA MET A 16 -17.10 -1.38 -20.30
C MET A 16 -15.87 -1.56 -19.41
N GLN A 17 -15.27 -2.74 -19.39
CA GLN A 17 -14.06 -2.99 -18.62
C GLN A 17 -12.89 -2.15 -19.15
N GLN A 18 -12.71 -2.06 -20.47
CA GLN A 18 -11.68 -1.21 -21.07
C GLN A 18 -11.91 0.28 -20.77
N GLN A 19 -13.15 0.75 -20.81
CA GLN A 19 -13.49 2.12 -20.43
C GLN A 19 -13.16 2.41 -18.96
N LEU A 20 -13.48 1.48 -18.05
CA LEU A 20 -13.14 1.61 -16.64
C LEU A 20 -11.62 1.63 -16.43
N MET A 21 -10.87 0.78 -17.11
CA MET A 21 -9.41 0.77 -17.04
C MET A 21 -8.83 2.12 -17.45
N LYS A 22 -9.32 2.69 -18.56
CA LYS A 22 -8.92 4.01 -19.03
C LYS A 22 -9.23 5.10 -17.99
N ILE A 23 -10.40 5.06 -17.36
CA ILE A 23 -10.76 6.02 -16.29
C ILE A 23 -9.78 5.91 -15.13
N ILE A 24 -9.47 4.68 -14.67
CA ILE A 24 -8.53 4.46 -13.56
C ILE A 24 -7.14 4.99 -13.90
N ASP A 25 -6.65 4.74 -15.13
CA ASP A 25 -5.34 5.20 -15.55
C ASP A 25 -5.26 6.73 -15.63
N GLU A 26 -6.28 7.41 -16.16
CA GLU A 26 -6.31 8.87 -16.21
C GLU A 26 -6.43 9.50 -14.82
N MET A 27 -7.28 8.94 -13.94
CA MET A 27 -7.39 9.39 -12.56
C MET A 27 -6.08 9.17 -11.79
N GLY A 28 -5.40 8.04 -12.02
CA GLY A 28 -4.09 7.75 -11.44
C GLY A 28 -3.01 8.74 -11.88
N LYS A 29 -2.98 9.12 -13.16
CA LYS A 29 -2.08 10.16 -13.68
C LYS A 29 -2.38 11.53 -13.07
N ALA A 30 -3.66 11.89 -12.95
CA ALA A 30 -4.08 13.14 -12.34
C ALA A 30 -3.66 13.23 -10.86
N SER A 31 -3.87 12.14 -10.10
CA SER A 31 -3.40 12.04 -8.71
C SER A 31 -1.88 12.19 -8.60
N ALA A 32 -1.13 11.50 -9.46
CA ALA A 32 0.34 11.59 -9.49
C ALA A 32 0.82 13.02 -9.74
N LYS A 33 0.20 13.71 -10.71
CA LYS A 33 0.50 15.11 -11.01
C LYS A 33 0.20 16.02 -9.81
N ALA A 34 -0.95 15.85 -9.16
CA ALA A 34 -1.33 16.66 -7.99
C ALA A 34 -0.41 16.46 -6.78
N GLN A 35 0.20 15.28 -6.67
CA GLN A 35 1.15 14.91 -5.61
C GLN A 35 2.63 15.13 -6.01
N ASN A 36 2.90 15.62 -7.22
CA ASN A 36 4.24 15.75 -7.80
C ASN A 36 5.05 14.43 -7.81
N LEU A 37 4.38 13.31 -8.10
CA LEU A 37 5.01 12.00 -8.22
C LEU A 37 5.53 11.78 -9.65
N PRO A 38 6.70 11.14 -9.84
CA PRO A 38 7.28 10.90 -11.16
C PRO A 38 6.47 9.88 -11.98
N THR A 39 5.77 8.97 -11.30
CA THR A 39 4.92 7.95 -11.95
C THR A 39 3.64 7.71 -11.15
N PRO A 40 2.54 7.31 -11.82
CA PRO A 40 1.30 6.95 -11.14
C PRO A 40 1.43 5.73 -10.22
N ILE A 41 0.99 5.89 -8.98
CA ILE A 41 0.89 4.80 -8.00
C ILE A 41 -0.43 4.03 -8.10
N THR A 42 -1.39 4.55 -8.87
CA THR A 42 -2.68 3.93 -9.18
C THR A 42 -2.81 3.78 -10.70
N SER A 43 -3.10 2.57 -11.15
CA SER A 43 -3.36 2.24 -12.56
C SER A 43 -4.21 0.98 -12.63
N ALA A 44 -4.90 0.76 -13.74
CA ALA A 44 -5.70 -0.43 -13.97
C ALA A 44 -4.87 -1.72 -13.80
N SER A 45 -3.67 -1.73 -14.37
CA SER A 45 -2.73 -2.85 -14.24
C SER A 45 -2.35 -3.15 -12.78
N ARG A 46 -2.07 -2.10 -11.99
CA ARG A 46 -1.75 -2.26 -10.56
C ARG A 46 -2.97 -2.75 -9.77
N MET A 47 -4.18 -2.29 -10.11
CA MET A 47 -5.42 -2.75 -9.48
C MET A 47 -5.75 -4.21 -9.76
N GLN A 48 -5.35 -4.76 -10.92
CA GLN A 48 -5.56 -6.17 -11.25
C GLN A 48 -4.61 -7.12 -10.52
N THR A 49 -3.39 -6.65 -10.22
CA THR A 49 -2.34 -7.45 -9.58
C THR A 49 -2.34 -7.35 -8.07
N ASN A 50 -2.94 -6.29 -7.50
CA ASN A 50 -2.99 -6.07 -6.07
C ASN A 50 -4.41 -6.26 -5.53
N ARG A 51 -4.52 -6.73 -4.29
CA ARG A 51 -5.79 -6.77 -3.55
C ARG A 51 -6.12 -5.39 -2.98
N HIS A 52 -6.31 -4.42 -3.87
CA HIS A 52 -6.70 -3.05 -3.53
C HIS A 52 -8.17 -2.82 -3.87
N VAL A 53 -8.82 -1.95 -3.12
CA VAL A 53 -10.18 -1.50 -3.36
C VAL A 53 -10.12 -0.04 -3.76
N LEU A 54 -10.84 0.32 -4.82
CA LEU A 54 -10.91 1.67 -5.34
C LEU A 54 -12.35 2.19 -5.20
N TYR A 55 -12.51 3.21 -4.38
CA TYR A 55 -13.77 3.95 -4.24
C TYR A 55 -13.74 5.14 -5.19
N ILE A 56 -14.66 5.20 -6.14
CA ILE A 56 -14.74 6.29 -7.15
C ILE A 56 -16.00 7.10 -6.88
N LEU A 57 -15.83 8.43 -6.75
CA LEU A 57 -16.94 9.36 -6.62
C LEU A 57 -17.28 9.95 -7.99
N LYS A 58 -18.56 9.92 -8.36
CA LYS A 58 -19.08 10.41 -9.63
C LYS A 58 -20.25 11.35 -9.38
N ASP A 59 -20.23 12.51 -10.03
CA ASP A 59 -21.41 13.34 -10.23
C ASP A 59 -22.24 12.78 -11.40
N SER A 60 -23.46 12.34 -11.11
CA SER A 60 -24.39 11.81 -12.11
C SER A 60 -25.31 12.87 -12.71
N GLU A 61 -25.39 14.05 -12.09
CA GLU A 61 -26.30 15.14 -12.49
C GLU A 61 -25.62 16.21 -13.35
N ALA A 62 -24.31 16.11 -13.57
CA ALA A 62 -23.54 17.02 -14.41
C ALA A 62 -24.17 17.17 -15.83
N LYS A 63 -24.86 18.30 -16.02
CA LYS A 63 -25.74 18.61 -17.17
C LYS A 63 -25.03 18.72 -18.54
N MET A 64 -23.69 18.66 -18.59
CA MET A 64 -22.94 18.94 -19.83
C MET A 64 -22.92 17.78 -20.84
N THR A 65 -23.08 16.51 -20.43
CA THR A 65 -22.93 15.39 -21.39
C THR A 65 -23.83 14.17 -21.15
N GLY A 66 -24.65 14.14 -20.08
CA GLY A 66 -25.48 12.99 -19.73
C GLY A 66 -24.71 11.72 -19.31
N LYS A 67 -23.36 11.75 -19.31
CA LYS A 67 -22.48 10.62 -18.97
C LYS A 67 -21.98 10.67 -17.51
N GLY A 68 -22.16 11.81 -16.85
CA GLY A 68 -21.64 12.13 -15.52
C GLY A 68 -20.13 12.38 -15.51
N ILE A 69 -19.63 12.94 -14.41
CA ILE A 69 -18.24 13.38 -14.26
C ILE A 69 -17.62 12.68 -13.04
N ILE A 70 -16.41 12.15 -13.20
CA ILE A 70 -15.66 11.60 -12.06
C ILE A 70 -15.10 12.76 -11.23
N ILE A 71 -15.43 12.79 -9.94
CA ILE A 71 -14.98 13.83 -9.01
C ILE A 71 -13.61 13.47 -8.42
N GLY A 72 -13.40 12.20 -8.10
CA GLY A 72 -12.22 11.75 -7.36
C GLY A 72 -12.26 10.27 -7.04
N PHE A 73 -11.21 9.80 -6.38
CA PHE A 73 -11.13 8.42 -5.89
C PHE A 73 -10.34 8.30 -4.59
N LEU A 74 -10.56 7.19 -3.89
CA LEU A 74 -9.81 6.75 -2.71
C LEU A 74 -9.44 5.27 -2.89
N LYS A 75 -8.14 4.97 -2.86
CA LYS A 75 -7.60 3.63 -2.95
C LYS A 75 -7.15 3.15 -1.57
N VAL A 76 -7.63 1.98 -1.17
CA VAL A 76 -7.25 1.33 0.07
C VAL A 76 -6.79 -0.12 -0.16
N GLY A 77 -6.07 -0.68 0.80
CA GLY A 77 -5.71 -2.09 0.78
C GLY A 77 -4.96 -2.52 2.02
N TYR A 78 -5.11 -3.79 2.40
CA TYR A 78 -4.36 -4.35 3.52
C TYR A 78 -2.88 -4.51 3.17
N LYS A 79 -2.01 -4.16 4.12
CA LYS A 79 -0.55 -4.28 3.97
C LYS A 79 0.05 -4.84 5.24
N LYS A 80 0.94 -5.82 5.12
CA LYS A 80 1.79 -6.26 6.23
C LYS A 80 2.85 -5.19 6.48
N LEU A 81 2.85 -4.63 7.68
CA LEU A 81 3.73 -3.56 8.11
C LEU A 81 4.43 -3.95 9.41
N PHE A 82 5.69 -3.57 9.54
CA PHE A 82 6.39 -3.48 10.82
C PHE A 82 6.29 -2.03 11.30
N VAL A 83 5.53 -1.82 12.38
CA VAL A 83 5.28 -0.50 12.96
C VAL A 83 5.86 -0.38 14.35
N LEU A 84 6.27 0.82 14.71
CA LEU A 84 6.72 1.16 16.06
C LEU A 84 5.53 1.60 16.91
N ASP A 85 5.47 1.09 18.14
CA ASP A 85 4.63 1.66 19.19
C ASP A 85 5.32 2.85 19.88
N ARG A 86 4.65 3.45 20.88
CA ARG A 86 5.19 4.60 21.62
C ARG A 86 6.41 4.27 22.47
N GLN A 87 6.61 2.99 22.80
CA GLN A 87 7.76 2.50 23.55
C GLN A 87 8.94 2.17 22.63
N GLY A 88 8.77 2.34 21.30
CA GLY A 88 9.78 2.02 20.30
C GLY A 88 9.89 0.52 20.00
N ALA A 89 8.93 -0.30 20.46
CA ALA A 89 8.90 -1.71 20.13
C ALA A 89 8.29 -1.94 18.74
N HIS A 90 8.90 -2.87 18.00
CA HIS A 90 8.43 -3.29 16.69
C HIS A 90 7.28 -4.29 16.81
N ASN A 91 6.20 -4.00 16.08
CA ASN A 91 5.00 -4.82 16.00
C ASN A 91 4.70 -5.15 14.53
N GLU A 92 4.52 -6.43 14.22
CA GLU A 92 4.06 -6.87 12.90
C GLU A 92 2.52 -6.85 12.87
N VAL A 93 1.96 -6.12 11.92
CA VAL A 93 0.52 -5.87 11.81
C VAL A 93 0.09 -5.89 10.34
N GLU A 94 -1.19 -6.16 10.08
CA GLU A 94 -1.76 -6.09 8.72
C GLU A 94 -2.99 -5.16 8.69
N PRO A 95 -2.81 -3.83 8.84
CA PRO A 95 -3.90 -2.87 8.85
C PRO A 95 -4.45 -2.58 7.45
N LEU A 96 -5.67 -2.07 7.39
CA LEU A 96 -6.17 -1.40 6.20
C LEU A 96 -5.40 -0.09 6.00
N CYS A 97 -4.85 0.10 4.81
CA CYS A 97 -4.06 1.27 4.48
C CYS A 97 -4.76 2.18 3.49
N VAL A 98 -4.62 3.49 3.67
CA VAL A 98 -4.92 4.47 2.62
C VAL A 98 -3.69 4.62 1.75
N LEU A 99 -3.83 4.29 0.46
CA LEU A 99 -2.72 4.12 -0.47
C LEU A 99 -2.65 5.18 -1.57
N ASP A 100 -3.78 5.83 -1.88
CA ASP A 100 -3.86 6.96 -2.80
C ASP A 100 -5.21 7.65 -2.58
N PHE A 101 -5.25 8.98 -2.62
CA PHE A 101 -6.48 9.73 -2.39
C PHE A 101 -6.45 11.06 -3.14
N TYR A 102 -7.40 11.23 -4.04
CA TYR A 102 -7.43 12.37 -4.94
C TYR A 102 -8.85 12.85 -5.23
N ILE A 103 -9.03 14.16 -5.14
CA ILE A 103 -10.21 14.88 -5.60
C ILE A 103 -9.74 15.90 -6.64
N HIS A 104 -10.44 15.97 -7.78
CA HIS A 104 -10.12 16.90 -8.86
C HIS A 104 -9.99 18.34 -8.33
N GLU A 105 -9.00 19.07 -8.81
CA GLU A 105 -8.54 20.34 -8.23
C GLU A 105 -9.66 21.38 -8.13
N SER A 106 -10.49 21.49 -9.18
CA SER A 106 -11.61 22.43 -9.22
C SER A 106 -12.73 22.11 -8.22
N LEU A 107 -12.74 20.89 -7.67
CA LEU A 107 -13.77 20.41 -6.75
C LEU A 107 -13.22 20.15 -5.33
N GLN A 108 -11.94 20.45 -5.08
CA GLN A 108 -11.37 20.38 -3.74
C GLN A 108 -12.08 21.35 -2.78
N ARG A 109 -12.12 21.00 -1.49
CA ARG A 109 -12.73 21.80 -0.40
C ARG A 109 -14.26 21.97 -0.46
N HIS A 110 -14.96 21.20 -1.28
CA HIS A 110 -16.44 21.17 -1.35
C HIS A 110 -17.09 20.04 -0.53
N GLY A 111 -16.30 19.28 0.25
CA GLY A 111 -16.81 18.19 1.09
C GLY A 111 -16.71 16.79 0.48
N TYR A 112 -16.49 16.67 -0.83
CA TYR A 112 -16.38 15.38 -1.55
C TYR A 112 -15.32 14.42 -0.98
N GLY A 113 -14.19 14.96 -0.52
CA GLY A 113 -13.18 14.13 0.15
C GLY A 113 -13.70 13.48 1.43
N ARG A 114 -14.51 14.21 2.22
CA ARG A 114 -15.12 13.70 3.45
C ARG A 114 -16.17 12.65 3.13
N GLU A 115 -17.03 12.91 2.15
CA GLU A 115 -18.05 11.97 1.69
C GLU A 115 -17.44 10.63 1.28
N LEU A 116 -16.43 10.68 0.40
CA LEU A 116 -15.77 9.47 -0.11
C LEU A 116 -15.05 8.70 1.00
N PHE A 117 -14.35 9.41 1.89
CA PHE A 117 -13.63 8.78 3.00
C PHE A 117 -14.60 8.18 4.03
N HIS A 118 -15.70 8.87 4.34
CA HIS A 118 -16.72 8.38 5.26
C HIS A 118 -17.41 7.12 4.72
N TYR A 119 -17.73 7.11 3.42
CA TYR A 119 -18.28 5.93 2.77
C TYR A 119 -17.31 4.74 2.83
N MET A 120 -16.01 4.97 2.59
CA MET A 120 -14.98 3.92 2.73
C MET A 120 -14.95 3.37 4.16
N LEU A 121 -14.92 4.22 5.20
CA LEU A 121 -14.92 3.77 6.61
C LEU A 121 -16.12 2.88 6.93
N GLN A 122 -17.33 3.27 6.48
CA GLN A 122 -18.55 2.48 6.68
C GLN A 122 -18.49 1.12 5.98
N ARG A 123 -17.99 1.09 4.74
CA ARG A 123 -17.90 -0.12 3.91
C ARG A 123 -16.86 -1.10 4.45
N GLU A 124 -15.72 -0.58 4.87
CA GLU A 124 -14.62 -1.38 5.42
C GLU A 124 -14.81 -1.71 6.91
N ARG A 125 -15.78 -1.04 7.59
CA ARG A 125 -16.11 -1.22 9.01
C ARG A 125 -14.91 -1.00 9.93
N VAL A 126 -14.19 0.10 9.69
CA VAL A 126 -13.03 0.50 10.47
C VAL A 126 -13.20 1.92 10.99
N GLU A 127 -12.61 2.17 12.15
CA GLU A 127 -12.47 3.51 12.70
C GLU A 127 -11.23 4.22 12.12
N PRO A 128 -11.26 5.55 11.98
CA PRO A 128 -10.15 6.30 11.37
C PRO A 128 -8.79 6.05 12.01
N TYR A 129 -8.72 5.92 13.33
CA TYR A 129 -7.46 5.69 14.06
C TYR A 129 -6.84 4.31 13.79
N GLN A 130 -7.60 3.37 13.22
CA GLN A 130 -7.11 2.03 12.87
C GLN A 130 -6.40 1.98 11.51
N LEU A 131 -6.44 3.07 10.75
CA LEU A 131 -5.82 3.15 9.43
C LEU A 131 -4.33 3.45 9.54
N ALA A 132 -3.56 2.88 8.61
CA ALA A 132 -2.22 3.35 8.29
C ALA A 132 -2.25 4.13 6.97
N ILE A 133 -1.55 5.26 6.88
CA ILE A 133 -1.58 6.15 5.71
C ILE A 133 -0.21 6.14 5.04
N ASP A 134 -0.14 5.73 3.77
CA ASP A 134 1.11 5.71 3.01
C ASP A 134 1.46 7.12 2.52
N ARG A 135 2.59 7.68 2.99
CA ARG A 135 3.12 9.00 2.58
C ARG A 135 2.05 10.10 2.48
N PRO A 136 1.33 10.42 3.58
CA PRO A 136 0.27 11.42 3.52
C PRO A 136 0.79 12.80 3.09
N SER A 137 0.08 13.46 2.18
CA SER A 137 0.30 14.87 1.90
C SER A 137 -0.14 15.76 3.06
N GLU A 138 0.40 16.99 3.14
CA GLU A 138 -0.02 17.96 4.17
C GLU A 138 -1.53 18.26 4.10
N LYS A 139 -2.10 18.29 2.88
CA LYS A 139 -3.55 18.42 2.69
C LYS A 139 -4.32 17.27 3.34
N LEU A 140 -3.80 16.04 3.24
CA LEU A 140 -4.41 14.86 3.85
C LEU A 140 -4.28 14.88 5.37
N LEU A 141 -3.11 15.24 5.91
CA LEU A 141 -2.93 15.38 7.36
C LEU A 141 -3.91 16.42 7.95
N CYS A 142 -4.03 17.59 7.32
CA CYS A 142 -5.00 18.61 7.72
C CYS A 142 -6.45 18.11 7.62
N PHE A 143 -6.79 17.34 6.57
CA PHE A 143 -8.10 16.73 6.41
C PHE A 143 -8.43 15.73 7.53
N LEU A 144 -7.50 14.84 7.85
CA LEU A 144 -7.67 13.83 8.91
C LEU A 144 -7.83 14.47 10.29
N ARG A 145 -7.02 15.51 10.58
CA ARG A 145 -7.15 16.32 11.80
C ARG A 145 -8.53 16.97 11.91
N LYS A 146 -8.99 17.62 10.83
CA LYS A 146 -10.26 18.38 10.83
C LYS A 146 -11.49 17.49 10.98
N HIS A 147 -11.50 16.34 10.30
CA HIS A 147 -12.72 15.54 10.17
C HIS A 147 -12.79 14.33 11.09
N TYR A 148 -11.64 13.86 11.59
CA TYR A 148 -11.54 12.65 12.39
C TYR A 148 -10.69 12.81 13.66
N SER A 149 -10.30 14.05 14.00
CA SER A 149 -9.50 14.38 15.18
C SER A 149 -8.16 13.63 15.26
N LEU A 150 -7.61 13.22 14.10
CA LEU A 150 -6.31 12.54 14.01
C LEU A 150 -5.19 13.57 13.93
N SER A 151 -4.58 13.89 15.06
CA SER A 151 -3.49 14.89 15.17
C SER A 151 -2.18 14.31 15.70
N ASP A 152 -2.26 13.37 16.64
CA ASP A 152 -1.11 12.81 17.34
C ASP A 152 -0.59 11.57 16.60
N THR A 153 0.49 11.73 15.85
CA THR A 153 1.13 10.67 15.06
C THR A 153 2.17 9.91 15.87
N ILE A 154 2.26 8.60 15.68
CA ILE A 154 3.34 7.79 16.25
C ILE A 154 4.48 7.70 15.23
N PRO A 155 5.71 8.19 15.53
CA PRO A 155 6.83 8.16 14.60
C PRO A 155 7.13 6.75 14.07
N GLN A 156 7.31 6.63 12.76
CA GLN A 156 7.64 5.37 12.09
C GLN A 156 8.97 5.50 11.36
N VAL A 157 9.66 4.38 11.17
CA VAL A 157 10.87 4.27 10.34
C VAL A 157 10.57 3.94 8.87
N ASN A 158 9.32 3.54 8.58
CA ASN A 158 8.83 3.33 7.24
C ASN A 158 8.12 4.60 6.72
N ASN A 159 7.55 4.54 5.52
CA ASN A 159 6.87 5.70 4.93
C ASN A 159 5.40 5.86 5.35
N PHE A 160 4.91 5.02 6.27
CA PHE A 160 3.54 5.06 6.75
C PHE A 160 3.41 5.95 7.98
N VAL A 161 2.25 6.58 8.10
CA VAL A 161 1.84 7.33 9.28
C VAL A 161 0.68 6.60 9.94
N ILE A 162 0.80 6.38 11.25
CA ILE A 162 -0.27 5.90 12.13
C ILE A 162 -0.52 6.92 13.23
N PHE A 163 -1.71 6.89 13.81
CA PHE A 163 -2.14 7.86 14.82
C PHE A 163 -2.35 7.20 16.18
N GLN A 164 -2.45 8.04 17.21
CA GLN A 164 -2.88 7.61 18.53
C GLN A 164 -4.21 6.86 18.44
N GLY A 165 -4.29 5.73 19.15
CA GLY A 165 -5.45 4.83 19.10
C GLY A 165 -5.25 3.63 18.16
N PHE A 166 -4.25 3.64 17.28
CA PHE A 166 -3.99 2.55 16.33
C PHE A 166 -3.85 1.18 17.00
N PHE A 167 -3.19 1.12 18.16
CA PHE A 167 -3.00 -0.11 18.93
C PHE A 167 -4.13 -0.40 19.93
N SER A 168 -5.14 0.47 20.09
CA SER A 168 -6.18 0.32 21.12
C SER A 168 -7.09 -0.91 20.94
N HIS A 169 -7.15 -1.47 19.73
CA HIS A 169 -7.94 -2.67 19.42
C HIS A 169 -7.08 -3.85 18.94
N GLN A 170 -5.76 -3.70 18.98
CA GLN A 170 -4.86 -4.81 18.72
C GLN A 170 -4.70 -5.55 20.04
N HIS A 171 -5.55 -6.55 20.28
CA HIS A 171 -5.16 -7.62 21.18
C HIS A 171 -3.88 -8.20 20.60
N ALA A 172 -2.74 -7.89 21.22
CA ALA A 172 -1.48 -8.51 20.87
C ALA A 172 -1.75 -10.03 20.80
N PRO A 173 -1.49 -10.73 19.68
CA PRO A 173 -1.30 -12.15 19.79
C PRO A 173 -0.15 -12.29 20.78
N ALA A 174 -0.45 -12.83 21.96
CA ALA A 174 0.56 -13.07 22.98
C ALA A 174 1.73 -13.71 22.26
N ARG A 175 2.90 -13.04 22.27
CA ARG A 175 4.12 -13.63 21.74
C ARG A 175 4.27 -14.95 22.49
N LYS A 176 3.92 -16.07 21.85
CA LYS A 176 4.52 -17.34 22.19
C LYS A 176 5.96 -17.14 21.74
N LEU A 177 6.78 -16.60 22.65
CA LEU A 177 8.22 -16.78 22.56
C LEU A 177 8.42 -18.25 22.19
N PRO A 178 9.25 -18.58 21.19
CA PRO A 178 9.67 -19.96 21.00
C PRO A 178 10.03 -20.50 22.38
N PRO A 179 9.54 -21.69 22.79
CA PRO A 179 9.89 -22.23 24.09
C PRO A 179 11.40 -22.11 24.21
N LYS A 180 11.86 -21.42 25.27
CA LYS A 180 13.27 -21.26 25.58
C LYS A 180 13.80 -22.68 25.59
N HIS A 181 14.51 -23.08 24.53
CA HIS A 181 15.20 -24.35 24.51
C HIS A 181 16.00 -24.31 25.81
N SER A 182 15.72 -25.22 26.74
CA SER A 182 16.59 -25.43 27.88
C SER A 182 17.98 -25.51 27.27
N GLU A 183 18.88 -24.64 27.75
CA GLU A 183 20.28 -24.58 27.37
C GLU A 183 20.85 -25.96 27.67
N GLY A 184 20.67 -26.87 26.70
CA GLY A 184 21.14 -28.24 26.77
C GLY A 184 22.62 -28.14 26.54
N ASP A 185 23.36 -28.74 27.46
CA ASP A 185 24.82 -28.73 27.50
C ASP A 185 25.43 -28.66 26.10
N ILE A 186 26.22 -27.63 25.87
CA ILE A 186 27.07 -27.50 24.68
C ILE A 186 27.88 -28.79 24.61
N LYS A 187 27.47 -29.73 23.74
CA LYS A 187 28.26 -30.92 23.49
C LYS A 187 29.59 -30.43 22.91
N PRO A 188 30.74 -30.70 23.56
CA PRO A 188 32.02 -30.41 22.94
C PRO A 188 32.05 -31.21 21.63
N TYR A 189 32.32 -30.52 20.52
CA TYR A 189 32.52 -31.12 19.21
C TYR A 189 33.35 -32.40 19.36
N SER A 190 32.77 -33.57 19.10
CA SER A 190 33.57 -34.78 19.00
C SER A 190 34.44 -34.64 17.75
N LEU A 191 35.74 -34.86 17.93
CA LEU A 191 36.79 -34.66 16.93
C LEU A 191 36.70 -35.59 15.69
N SER A 192 35.59 -36.32 15.51
CA SER A 192 35.38 -37.28 14.44
C SER A 192 34.82 -36.68 13.14
N ASP A 193 34.28 -35.45 13.16
CA ASP A 193 33.69 -34.84 11.95
C ASP A 193 34.66 -33.91 11.20
N ARG A 194 35.97 -34.14 11.35
CA ARG A 194 37.05 -33.37 10.68
C ARG A 194 37.49 -33.94 9.33
N GLU A 195 36.79 -34.92 8.76
CA GLU A 195 37.20 -35.50 7.47
C GLU A 195 36.46 -34.95 6.24
N PHE A 196 35.44 -34.11 6.41
CA PHE A 196 34.67 -33.56 5.28
C PHE A 196 35.13 -32.16 4.80
N LEU A 197 36.09 -31.55 5.50
CA LEU A 197 36.70 -30.27 5.12
C LEU A 197 38.16 -30.48 4.69
N LYS A 198 38.36 -31.18 3.58
CA LYS A 198 39.59 -31.05 2.80
C LYS A 198 39.45 -29.83 1.90
N GLU A 199 39.99 -28.72 2.40
CA GLU A 199 40.85 -27.77 1.70
C GLU A 199 40.43 -27.37 0.27
N GLU A 200 39.57 -26.35 0.15
CA GLU A 200 39.76 -25.34 -0.90
C GLU A 200 40.37 -24.10 -0.24
N THR A 201 41.58 -23.76 -0.68
CA THR A 201 42.31 -22.58 -0.24
C THR A 201 41.64 -21.32 -0.80
N GLU A 202 40.89 -20.61 0.05
CA GLU A 202 40.44 -19.25 -0.28
C GLU A 202 41.66 -18.30 -0.33
N PRO A 203 41.88 -17.57 -1.45
CA PRO A 203 42.97 -16.62 -1.54
C PRO A 203 42.72 -15.38 -0.66
N PRO A 204 43.77 -14.73 -0.14
CA PRO A 204 43.63 -13.63 0.80
C PRO A 204 43.09 -12.35 0.12
N TRP A 205 42.21 -11.66 0.84
CA TRP A 205 41.72 -10.31 0.54
C TRP A 205 42.87 -9.30 0.27
N PRO A 206 42.74 -8.29 -0.63
CA PRO A 206 41.56 -7.83 -1.38
C PRO A 206 41.78 -7.79 -2.93
N PHE A 207 41.44 -8.86 -3.66
CA PHE A 207 41.69 -8.94 -5.12
C PHE A 207 40.45 -9.03 -6.01
N ASN A 208 39.33 -8.42 -5.62
CA ASN A 208 38.18 -8.23 -6.54
C ASN A 208 37.91 -6.75 -6.85
N GLN A 209 38.98 -5.98 -7.05
CA GLN A 209 38.90 -4.65 -7.65
C GLN A 209 39.48 -4.66 -9.08
N SER A 210 38.58 -4.42 -10.03
CA SER A 210 38.82 -3.78 -11.35
C SER A 210 39.73 -4.45 -12.38
N GLN A 211 39.11 -5.01 -13.42
CA GLN A 211 39.60 -4.93 -14.82
C GLN A 211 38.51 -4.13 -15.58
N ALA A 212 38.64 -2.83 -15.84
CA ALA A 212 39.57 -2.21 -16.79
C ALA A 212 39.60 -2.97 -18.12
N LEU A 213 38.54 -2.81 -18.92
CA LEU A 213 38.58 -3.17 -20.34
C LEU A 213 39.49 -2.18 -21.08
N ILE A 214 40.72 -2.66 -21.35
CA ILE A 214 41.45 -2.62 -22.63
C ILE A 214 41.77 -1.22 -23.24
N ARG A 215 43.04 -0.81 -23.10
CA ARG A 215 43.85 -0.19 -24.19
C ARG A 215 44.23 -1.33 -25.16
N SER A 216 44.35 -1.20 -26.49
CA SER A 216 45.01 -0.16 -27.30
C SER A 216 44.80 -0.46 -28.79
N SER A 217 44.72 0.56 -29.64
CA SER A 217 45.60 0.82 -30.82
C SER A 217 45.14 2.13 -31.47
#